data_AF-A0A2K1XJ36-F1
#
_entry.id   AF-A0A2K1XJ36-F1
#
_cell.length_a   1.000
_cell.length_b   1.000
_cell.length_c   1.000
_cell.angle_alpha   90.00
_cell.angle_beta   90.00
_cell.angle_gamma   90.00
#
_symmetry.space_group_name_H-M   'P 1'
#
loop_
_entity.id
_entity.type
_entity.pdbx_description
1 polymer ?
#
loop_
_entity_poly.entity_id
_entity_poly.type
_entity_poly.pdbx_seq_one_letter_code
_entity_poly.pdbx_strand_id
1 'polypeptide(L)' 'MSNLMKLEFTALDISKNDYSSWILGAEIHLKAMNLIKTIKEENSTSLQDRTKAKAMILIRHHLHEGLKVEYFTIKNPLVL' A
#
# COMPACT_ATOMS: atom_id res chain seq x y z
N MET A 1 -3.99 22.52 -14.25
CA MET A 1 -2.72 21.77 -14.18
C MET A 1 -2.92 20.62 -13.21
N SER A 2 -3.02 19.40 -13.73
CA SER A 2 -3.12 18.21 -12.89
C SER A 2 -1.71 17.88 -12.40
N ASN A 3 -1.39 18.17 -11.13
CA ASN A 3 -0.29 17.50 -10.46
C ASN A 3 -0.69 16.03 -10.31
N LEU A 4 -0.58 15.25 -11.39
CA LEU A 4 -0.61 13.80 -11.30
C LEU A 4 0.63 13.44 -10.48
N MET A 5 0.44 13.19 -9.17
CA MET A 5 1.50 12.55 -8.39
C MET A 5 1.91 11.30 -9.17
N LYS A 6 3.18 11.25 -9.55
CA LYS A 6 3.74 10.14 -10.30
C LYS A 6 3.67 8.91 -9.39
N LEU A 7 2.86 7.94 -9.79
CA LEU A 7 2.84 6.65 -9.13
C LEU A 7 4.20 5.98 -9.28
N GLU A 8 4.69 5.42 -8.18
CA GLU A 8 5.96 4.75 -8.11
C GLU A 8 5.92 3.37 -8.78
N PHE A 9 4.72 2.79 -8.92
CA PHE A 9 4.43 1.59 -9.71
C PHE A 9 2.97 1.61 -10.20
N THR A 10 2.54 0.61 -10.96
CA THR A 10 1.16 0.55 -11.49
C THR A 10 0.14 0.48 -10.36
N ALA A 11 -0.94 1.27 -10.43
CA ALA A 11 -2.05 1.18 -9.49
C ALA A 11 -2.91 -0.06 -9.75
N LEU A 12 -3.47 -0.65 -8.68
CA LEU A 12 -4.43 -1.74 -8.78
C LEU A 12 -5.73 -1.21 -9.36
N ASP A 13 -6.09 -1.71 -10.54
CA ASP A 13 -7.32 -1.35 -11.22
C ASP A 13 -8.54 -2.01 -10.55
N ILE A 14 -9.74 -1.49 -10.84
CA ILE A 14 -10.98 -1.96 -10.20
C ILE A 14 -11.34 -3.43 -10.52
N SER A 15 -10.89 -3.96 -11.66
CA SER A 15 -11.06 -5.37 -12.02
C SER A 15 -10.11 -6.31 -11.27
N LYS A 16 -9.08 -5.75 -10.61
CA LYS A 16 -8.05 -6.49 -9.87
C LYS A 16 -7.28 -7.50 -10.75
N ASN A 17 -7.30 -7.34 -12.07
CA ASN A 17 -6.64 -8.26 -13.01
C ASN A 17 -5.11 -8.23 -12.84
N ASP A 18 -4.55 -7.07 -12.53
CA ASP A 18 -3.10 -6.91 -12.34
C ASP A 18 -2.66 -7.07 -10.88
N TYR A 19 -3.45 -7.76 -10.05
CA TYR A 19 -3.18 -7.90 -8.61
C TYR A 19 -1.79 -8.46 -8.29
N SER A 20 -1.33 -9.47 -9.03
CA SER A 20 0.01 -10.05 -8.81
C SER A 20 1.14 -9.06 -9.13
N SER A 21 1.00 -8.30 -10.22
CA SER A 21 1.96 -7.26 -10.61
C SER A 21 1.95 -6.10 -9.60
N TRP A 22 0.78 -5.74 -9.08
CA TRP A 22 0.61 -4.72 -8.05
C TRP A 22 1.25 -5.14 -6.72
N ILE A 23 1.03 -6.37 -6.25
CA ILE A 23 1.69 -6.89 -5.04
C ILE A 23 3.20 -6.79 -5.19
N LEU A 24 3.75 -7.27 -6.31
CA LEU A 24 5.19 -7.27 -6.53
C LEU A 24 5.75 -5.83 -6.50
N GLY A 25 5.05 -4.88 -7.13
CA GLY A 25 5.40 -3.46 -7.08
C GLY A 25 5.38 -2.91 -5.65
N ALA A 26 4.32 -3.17 -4.90
CA ALA A 26 4.17 -2.74 -3.52
C ALA A 26 5.27 -3.32 -2.62
N GLU A 27 5.57 -4.61 -2.73
CA GLU A 27 6.62 -5.28 -1.94
C GLU A 27 8.01 -4.69 -2.21
N ILE A 28 8.36 -4.46 -3.48
CA ILE A 28 9.66 -3.88 -3.86
C ILE A 28 9.79 -2.47 -3.27
N HIS A 29 8.74 -1.65 -3.37
CA HIS A 29 8.75 -0.29 -2.84
C HIS A 29 8.79 -0.25 -1.31
N LEU A 30 8.00 -1.08 -0.64
CA LEU A 30 8.06 -1.21 0.82
C LEU A 30 9.43 -1.69 1.28
N LYS A 31 10.09 -2.58 0.55
CA LYS A 31 11.47 -3.02 0.83
C LYS A 31 12.46 -1.87 0.65
N ALA A 32 12.38 -1.12 -0.44
CA ALA A 32 13.24 0.04 -0.69
C ALA A 32 13.09 1.12 0.41
N MET A 33 11.89 1.26 0.98
CA MET A 33 11.61 2.19 2.09
C MET A 33 11.93 1.64 3.49
N ASN A 34 12.47 0.42 3.62
CA ASN A 34 12.62 -0.28 4.91
C ASN A 34 11.30 -0.47 5.69
N LEU A 35 10.17 -0.54 4.97
CA LEU A 35 8.83 -0.74 5.51
C LEU A 35 8.33 -2.19 5.38
N ILE A 36 9.05 -3.08 4.69
CA ILE A 36 8.62 -4.47 4.45
C ILE A 36 8.24 -5.23 5.73
N LYS A 37 8.82 -4.87 6.88
CA LYS A 37 8.50 -5.47 8.17
C LYS A 37 7.07 -5.19 8.65
N THR A 38 6.39 -4.18 8.11
CA THR A 38 5.00 -3.87 8.46
C THR A 38 3.99 -4.77 7.78
N ILE A 39 4.38 -5.41 6.67
CA ILE A 39 3.61 -6.45 5.98
C ILE A 39 4.13 -7.86 6.31
N LYS A 40 5.01 -7.96 7.32
CA LYS A 40 5.36 -9.22 7.97
C LYS A 40 4.81 -9.17 9.38
N GLU A 41 4.41 -10.32 9.90
CA GLU A 41 3.70 -10.46 11.18
C GLU A 41 4.65 -10.27 12.38
N GLU A 42 5.39 -9.15 12.44
CA GLU A 42 6.35 -8.86 13.49
C GLU A 42 5.97 -7.61 14.27
N ASN A 43 5.52 -7.84 15.50
CA ASN A 43 5.49 -6.93 16.66
C ASN A 43 4.57 -5.67 16.62
N SER A 44 4.24 -5.18 17.81
CA SER A 44 3.25 -4.12 18.11
C SER A 44 3.84 -2.99 18.96
N THR A 45 4.78 -2.23 18.39
CA THR A 45 5.42 -1.06 19.02
C THR A 45 4.97 0.25 18.37
N SER A 46 5.08 1.39 19.08
CA SER A 46 4.66 2.71 18.55
C SER A 46 5.46 3.19 17.33
N LEU A 47 6.74 2.80 17.22
CA LEU A 47 7.54 3.03 16.02
C LEU A 47 6.96 2.27 14.82
N GLN A 48 6.33 1.12 15.07
CA GLN A 48 5.63 0.36 14.04
C GLN A 48 4.30 0.97 13.64
N ASP A 49 3.62 1.72 14.50
CA ASP A 49 2.39 2.42 14.10
C ASP A 49 2.68 3.50 13.06
N ARG A 50 3.80 4.22 13.21
CA ARG A 50 4.25 5.19 12.20
C ARG A 50 4.64 4.51 10.89
N THR A 51 5.35 3.39 10.92
CA THR A 51 5.74 2.68 9.68
C THR A 51 4.53 2.03 9.02
N LYS A 52 3.58 1.47 9.79
CA LYS A 52 2.29 0.96 9.29
C LYS A 52 1.47 2.05 8.61
N ALA A 53 1.40 3.24 9.19
CA ALA A 53 0.73 4.38 8.57
C ALA A 53 1.37 4.77 7.23
N LYS A 54 2.71 4.80 7.16
CA LYS A 54 3.44 5.07 5.90
C LYS A 54 3.17 3.99 4.84
N ALA A 55 3.21 2.72 5.21
CA ALA A 55 2.89 1.62 4.31
C ALA A 55 1.45 1.70 3.80
N MET A 56 0.50 2.01 4.69
CA MET A 56 -0.91 2.18 4.33
C MET A 56 -1.13 3.34 3.33
N ILE A 57 -0.44 4.47 3.53
CA ILE A 57 -0.51 5.61 2.58
C ILE A 57 -0.02 5.18 1.21
N LEU A 58 1.11 4.48 1.13
CA LEU A 58 1.68 4.01 -0.14
C LEU A 58 0.74 3.03 -0.85
N ILE A 59 0.22 2.04 -0.14
CA ILE A 59 -0.72 1.05 -0.67
C ILE A 59 -1.98 1.74 -1.20
N ARG A 60 -2.61 2.61 -0.39
CA ARG A 60 -3.83 3.34 -0.80
C ARG A 60 -3.60 4.32 -1.94
N HIS A 61 -2.40 4.90 -2.06
CA HIS A 61 -2.04 5.76 -3.19
C HIS A 61 -2.13 5.00 -4.52
N HIS A 62 -1.79 3.71 -4.49
CA HIS A 62 -1.78 2.81 -5.64
C HIS A 62 -3.06 1.98 -5.77
N LEU A 63 -4.17 2.39 -5.16
CA LEU A 63 -5.48 1.79 -5.39
C LEU A 63 -6.29 2.67 -6.33
N HIS A 64 -7.03 2.05 -7.24
CA HIS A 64 -8.12 2.72 -7.94
C HIS A 64 -9.14 3.29 -6.94
N GLU A 65 -9.76 4.42 -7.26
CA GLU A 65 -10.66 5.14 -6.33
C GLU A 65 -11.82 4.26 -5.83
N GLY A 66 -12.40 3.43 -6.71
CA GLY A 66 -13.44 2.46 -6.32
C GLY A 66 -12.97 1.44 -5.27
N LEU A 67 -11.69 1.06 -5.29
CA LEU A 67 -11.11 0.17 -4.29
C LEU A 67 -10.77 0.90 -2.99
N LYS A 68 -10.43 2.19 -3.04
CA LYS A 68 -10.18 2.98 -1.82
C LYS A 68 -11.43 3.04 -0.93
N VAL A 69 -12.61 3.08 -1.55
CA VAL A 69 -13.89 3.05 -0.82
C VAL A 69 -14.10 1.68 -0.19
N GLU A 70 -13.86 0.59 -0.94
CA GLU A 70 -13.96 -0.79 -0.46
C GLU A 70 -13.04 -1.04 0.75
N TYR A 71 -11.79 -0.58 0.68
CA TYR A 71 -10.77 -0.82 1.70
C TYR A 71 -10.62 0.32 2.72
N PHE A 72 -11.55 1.29 2.75
CA PHE A 72 -11.42 2.49 3.58
C PHE A 72 -11.27 2.18 5.08
N THR A 73 -11.97 1.15 5.55
CA THR A 73 -12.01 0.75 6.97
C THR A 73 -10.78 -0.08 7.40
N ILE A 74 -10.00 -0.62 6.45
CA ILE A 74 -8.82 -1.44 6.75
C ILE A 74 -7.66 -0.54 7.19
N LYS A 75 -7.25 -0.65 8.45
CA LYS A 75 -6.16 0.13 9.04
C LYS A 75 -4.82 -0.61 9.09
N ASN A 76 -4.82 -1.91 8.80
CA ASN A 76 -3.62 -2.73 8.83
C ASN A 76 -3.17 -3.05 7.39
N PRO A 77 -1.95 -2.66 6.96
CA PRO A 77 -1.47 -2.95 5.61
C PRO A 77 -1.27 -4.44 5.34
N LEU A 78 -1.24 -5.29 6.36
CA LEU A 78 -1.21 -6.76 6.23
C LEU A 78 -2.51 -7.36 5.71
N VAL A 79 -3.63 -6.69 5.94
CA VAL A 79 -4.99 -7.23 5.72
C VAL A 79 -5.64 -6.63 4.48
N LEU A 80 -4.92 -5.72 3.81
CA LEU A 80 -5.37 -5.06 2.59
C LEU A 80 -4.91 -5.88 1.38
#